data_AF-A0A8X6TIP9-F1
#
_entry.id   AF-A0A8X6TIP9-F1
#
_cell.length_a   1.000
_cell.length_b   1.000
_cell.length_c   1.000
_cell.angle_alpha   90.00
_cell.angle_beta   90.00
_cell.angle_gamma   90.00
#
_symmetry.space_group_name_H-M   'P 1'
#
loop_
_entity.id
_entity.type
_entity.pdbx_description
1 polymer ?
#
loop_
_entity_poly.entity_id
_entity_poly.type
_entity_poly.pdbx_seq_one_letter_code
_entity_poly.pdbx_strand_id
1 'polypeptide(L)'
;MVNIQTADIMSDYFSTYSRNVRVVAWILRFIHNISNVNKLRGNLVYEEFKKAENLVFKSMQLRSFQDEKFLAKMQAFKDEEGLLRIRTKLVDSDEKEDFKFPVLLPANDVVVKLIREEHKKAMHAGSYILLARLRENF
;
A
#
# COMPACT_ATOMS: atom_id res chain seq x y z
N MET A 1 14.78 -10.62 10.32
CA MET A 1 14.08 -10.16 9.08
C MET A 1 12.61 -10.43 9.27
N VAL A 2 11.73 -9.43 9.15
CA VAL A 2 10.28 -9.66 9.21
C VAL A 2 9.91 -10.47 7.98
N ASN A 3 9.46 -11.71 8.19
CA ASN A 3 9.12 -12.62 7.11
C ASN A 3 7.91 -12.03 6.37
N ILE A 4 8.05 -11.76 5.07
CA ILE A 4 7.04 -11.15 4.20
C ILE A 4 5.72 -11.95 4.26
N GLN A 5 5.81 -13.26 4.51
CA GLN A 5 4.65 -14.15 4.76
C GLN A 5 3.75 -13.72 5.93
N THR A 6 4.25 -12.99 6.94
CA THR A 6 3.42 -12.57 8.09
C THR A 6 2.45 -11.44 7.74
N ALA A 7 2.83 -10.55 6.82
CA ALA A 7 1.94 -9.51 6.31
C ALA A 7 0.83 -10.12 5.44
N ASP A 8 1.15 -11.17 4.67
CA ASP A 8 0.19 -11.92 3.86
C ASP A 8 -0.90 -12.60 4.70
N ILE A 9 -0.53 -13.17 5.86
CA ILE A 9 -1.51 -13.84 6.73
C ILE A 9 -2.53 -12.82 7.25
N MET A 10 -2.15 -11.57 7.52
CA MET A 10 -3.05 -10.65 8.22
C MET A 10 -3.77 -9.65 7.33
N SER A 11 -3.36 -9.48 6.07
CA SER A 11 -3.98 -8.48 5.19
C SER A 11 -5.44 -8.78 4.86
N ASP A 12 -5.88 -10.04 4.95
CA ASP A 12 -7.26 -10.44 4.62
C ASP A 12 -8.18 -10.68 5.82
N TYR A 13 -7.67 -10.65 7.06
CA TYR A 13 -8.46 -11.05 8.24
C TYR A 13 -9.51 -10.04 8.67
N PHE A 14 -9.27 -8.74 8.48
CA PHE A 14 -10.21 -7.71 8.92
C PHE A 14 -11.07 -7.18 7.78
N SER A 15 -12.25 -6.69 8.16
CA SER A 15 -13.28 -6.18 7.25
C SER A 15 -12.96 -4.82 6.62
N THR A 16 -11.97 -4.09 7.15
CA THR A 16 -11.56 -2.78 6.66
C THR A 16 -10.06 -2.72 6.41
N TYR A 17 -9.69 -1.96 5.38
CA TYR A 17 -8.30 -1.79 4.98
C TYR A 17 -7.48 -1.12 6.08
N SER A 18 -7.97 -0.02 6.66
CA SER A 18 -7.26 0.70 7.73
C SER A 18 -6.99 -0.17 8.96
N ARG A 19 -7.86 -1.14 9.26
CA ARG A 19 -7.65 -2.06 10.38
C ARG A 19 -6.55 -3.07 10.09
N ASN A 20 -6.48 -3.59 8.86
CA ASN A 20 -5.38 -4.45 8.42
C ASN A 20 -4.04 -3.71 8.55
N VAL A 21 -3.93 -2.51 7.98
CA VAL A 21 -2.70 -1.70 8.05
C VAL A 21 -2.30 -1.40 9.49
N ARG A 22 -3.27 -1.03 10.35
CA ARG A 22 -3.02 -0.75 11.77
C ARG A 22 -2.44 -1.95 12.52
N VAL A 23 -2.96 -3.15 12.26
CA VAL A 23 -2.47 -4.37 12.93
C VAL A 23 -1.05 -4.69 12.46
N VAL A 24 -0.77 -4.58 11.17
CA VAL A 24 0.59 -4.75 10.63
C VAL A 24 1.54 -3.73 11.26
N ALA A 25 1.12 -2.46 11.41
CA ALA A 25 1.93 -1.43 12.06
C ALA A 25 2.28 -1.79 13.53
N TRP A 26 1.31 -2.30 14.30
CA TRP A 26 1.58 -2.77 15.66
C TRP A 26 2.56 -3.93 15.72
N ILE A 27 2.47 -4.87 14.78
CA ILE A 27 3.40 -6.00 14.69
C ILE A 27 4.81 -5.51 14.36
N LEU A 28 4.94 -4.59 13.42
CA LEU A 28 6.23 -3.99 13.08
C LEU A 28 6.85 -3.26 14.27
N ARG A 29 6.05 -2.49 15.02
CA ARG A 29 6.51 -1.84 16.25
C ARG A 29 6.92 -2.85 17.31
N PHE A 30 6.16 -3.92 17.49
CA PHE A 30 6.48 -4.98 18.43
C PHE A 30 7.84 -5.61 18.12
N ILE A 31 8.06 -5.97 16.85
CA ILE A 31 9.34 -6.50 16.39
C ILE A 31 10.47 -5.49 16.63
N HIS A 32 10.26 -4.22 16.28
CA HIS A 32 11.21 -3.14 16.55
C HIS A 32 11.58 -3.06 18.03
N ASN A 33 10.60 -3.09 18.93
CA ASN A 33 10.80 -2.95 20.37
C ASN A 33 11.50 -4.14 21.04
N ILE A 34 11.43 -5.32 20.43
CA ILE A 34 12.19 -6.49 20.88
C ILE A 34 13.65 -6.39 20.42
N SER A 35 13.88 -5.88 19.21
CA SER A 35 15.21 -5.84 18.60
C SER A 35 16.03 -4.59 18.93
N ASN A 36 15.42 -3.55 19.51
CA ASN A 36 16.08 -2.26 19.74
C ASN A 36 15.99 -1.81 21.20
N VAL A 37 17.06 -1.15 21.67
CA VAL A 37 17.10 -0.53 23.00
C VAL A 37 16.15 0.66 23.08
N ASN A 38 16.06 1.45 22.00
CA ASN A 38 15.16 2.59 21.88
C ASN A 38 13.74 2.12 21.52
N LYS A 39 12.94 1.92 22.56
CA LYS A 39 11.57 1.43 22.45
C LYS A 39 10.60 2.55 22.10
N LEU A 40 9.75 2.31 21.11
CA LEU A 40 8.64 3.15 20.73
C LEU A 40 7.45 2.90 21.66
N ARG A 41 6.82 3.96 22.15
CA ARG A 41 5.67 3.91 23.08
C ARG A 41 4.57 4.89 22.64
N GLY A 42 3.37 4.71 23.18
CA GLY A 42 2.23 5.58 22.89
C GLY A 42 1.47 5.17 21.62
N ASN A 43 0.81 6.13 20.98
CA ASN A 43 0.05 5.90 19.75
C ASN A 43 0.97 5.62 18.55
N LEU A 44 0.46 4.91 17.54
CA LEU A 44 1.17 4.74 16.27
C LEU A 44 1.32 6.09 15.56
N VAL A 45 2.50 6.35 15.01
CA VAL A 45 2.77 7.56 14.23
C VAL A 45 2.60 7.28 12.73
N TYR A 46 2.50 8.36 11.94
CA TYR A 46 2.30 8.29 10.49
C TYR A 46 3.34 7.39 9.78
N GLU A 47 4.61 7.52 10.14
CA GLU A 47 5.70 6.72 9.54
C GLU A 47 5.50 5.21 9.71
N GLU A 48 4.92 4.79 10.83
CA GLU A 48 4.64 3.37 11.09
C GLU A 48 3.46 2.87 10.28
N PHE A 49 2.44 3.71 10.06
CA PHE A 49 1.35 3.41 9.13
C PHE A 49 1.85 3.30 7.71
N LYS A 50 2.64 4.28 7.24
CA LYS A 50 3.24 4.28 5.90
C LYS A 50 4.09 3.02 5.67
N LYS A 51 4.95 2.67 6.63
CA LYS A 51 5.79 1.46 6.55
C LYS A 51 4.95 0.18 6.51
N ALA A 52 3.87 0.11 7.28
CA ALA A 52 2.96 -1.03 7.28
C ALA A 52 2.20 -1.16 5.96
N GLU A 53 1.68 -0.05 5.44
CA GLU A 53 0.99 0.03 4.15
C GLU A 53 1.90 -0.43 3.00
N ASN A 54 3.11 0.11 2.95
CA ASN A 54 4.12 -0.29 1.96
C ASN A 54 4.46 -1.78 2.04
N LEU A 55 4.56 -2.33 3.26
CA LEU A 55 4.81 -3.77 3.42
C LEU A 55 3.64 -4.61 2.89
N VAL A 56 2.41 -4.19 3.20
CA VAL A 56 1.19 -4.84 2.71
C VAL A 56 1.13 -4.82 1.19
N PHE A 57 1.39 -3.68 0.54
CA PHE A 57 1.43 -3.56 -0.92
C PHE A 57 2.54 -4.40 -1.55
N LYS A 58 3.78 -4.35 -1.03
CA LYS A 58 4.88 -5.20 -1.52
C LYS A 58 4.54 -6.68 -1.47
N SER A 59 3.90 -7.11 -0.38
CA SER A 59 3.52 -8.50 -0.19
C SER A 59 2.53 -8.97 -1.26
N MET A 60 1.56 -8.12 -1.61
CA MET A 60 0.64 -8.39 -2.71
C MET A 60 1.34 -8.39 -4.08
N GLN A 61 2.20 -7.41 -4.31
CA GLN A 61 2.93 -7.28 -5.57
C GLN A 61 3.83 -8.48 -5.85
N LEU A 62 4.55 -8.97 -4.85
CA LEU A 62 5.43 -10.14 -4.95
C LEU A 62 4.66 -11.40 -5.39
N ARG A 63 3.41 -11.55 -4.91
CA ARG A 63 2.55 -12.69 -5.23
C ARG A 63 1.92 -12.58 -6.61
N SER A 64 1.52 -11.38 -7.00
CA SER A 64 0.70 -11.17 -8.20
C SER A 64 1.50 -10.82 -9.46
N PHE A 65 2.69 -10.25 -9.33
CA PHE A 65 3.45 -9.72 -10.47
C PHE A 65 4.80 -10.43 -10.62
N GLN A 66 4.77 -11.66 -11.10
CA GLN A 66 5.97 -12.44 -11.43
C GLN A 66 6.32 -12.42 -12.94
N ASP A 67 5.38 -12.01 -13.79
CA ASP A 67 5.59 -11.95 -15.23
C ASP A 67 6.30 -10.65 -15.64
N GLU A 68 7.59 -10.76 -15.95
CA GLU A 68 8.41 -9.64 -16.43
C GLU A 68 7.89 -9.03 -17.74
N LYS A 69 7.25 -9.81 -18.62
CA LYS A 69 6.68 -9.28 -19.87
C LYS A 69 5.49 -8.38 -19.58
N PHE A 70 4.65 -8.76 -18.63
CA PHE A 70 3.55 -7.92 -18.16
C PHE A 70 4.07 -6.61 -17.54
N LEU A 71 5.09 -6.70 -16.68
CA LEU A 71 5.69 -5.52 -16.04
C LEU A 71 6.32 -4.56 -17.06
N ALA A 72 7.05 -5.09 -18.05
CA ALA A 72 7.63 -4.29 -19.13
C ALA A 72 6.54 -3.59 -19.97
N LYS A 73 5.47 -4.31 -20.31
CA LYS A 73 4.33 -3.74 -21.06
C LYS A 73 3.64 -2.61 -20.30
N MET A 74 3.54 -2.72 -18.97
CA MET A 74 2.95 -1.70 -18.10
C MET A 74 3.92 -0.57 -17.76
N GLN A 75 5.16 -0.59 -18.25
CA GLN A 75 6.22 0.37 -17.87
C GLN A 75 6.37 0.46 -16.33
N ALA A 76 6.27 -0.69 -15.66
CA ALA A 76 6.39 -0.77 -14.23
C ALA A 76 7.87 -0.67 -13.81
N PHE A 77 8.14 0.06 -12.72
CA PHE A 77 9.46 0.20 -12.13
C PHE A 77 9.37 0.10 -10.61
N LYS A 78 10.48 -0.17 -9.93
CA LYS A 78 10.55 -0.13 -8.46
C LYS A 78 10.98 1.26 -7.98
N ASP A 79 10.27 1.80 -7.01
CA ASP A 79 10.67 3.05 -6.34
C ASP A 79 11.76 2.82 -5.27
N GLU A 80 12.17 3.90 -4.60
CA GLU A 80 13.17 3.88 -3.51
C GLU A 80 12.72 3.03 -2.32
N GLU A 81 11.41 2.98 -2.08
CA GLU A 81 10.85 2.15 -1.03
C GLU A 81 10.75 0.68 -1.50
N GLY A 82 10.92 0.36 -2.79
CA GLY A 82 10.88 -0.99 -3.36
C GLY A 82 9.47 -1.46 -3.77
N LEU A 83 8.51 -0.55 -3.91
CA LEU A 83 7.18 -0.81 -4.46
C LEU A 83 7.20 -0.74 -5.99
N LEU A 84 6.44 -1.62 -6.65
CA LEU A 84 6.18 -1.51 -8.08
C LEU A 84 5.21 -0.35 -8.35
N ARG A 85 5.63 0.59 -9.19
CA ARG A 85 4.85 1.76 -9.65
C ARG A 85 4.80 1.79 -11.18
N ILE A 86 3.77 2.42 -11.74
CA ILE A 86 3.57 2.57 -13.18
C ILE A 86 4.00 3.97 -13.62
N ARG A 87 4.78 4.08 -14.70
CA ARG A 87 5.04 5.39 -15.33
C ARG A 87 3.81 5.86 -16.12
N THR A 88 3.18 6.95 -15.69
CA THR A 88 2.10 7.58 -16.46
C THR A 88 2.66 8.53 -17.52
N LYS A 89 1.80 9.04 -18.40
CA LYS A 89 2.16 10.08 -19.39
C LYS A 89 2.22 11.49 -18.80
N LEU A 90 1.93 11.66 -17.50
CA LEU A 90 1.81 12.96 -16.83
C LEU A 90 3.07 13.35 -16.06
N VAL A 91 4.22 12.80 -16.44
CA VAL A 91 5.51 12.97 -15.73
C VAL A 91 5.89 14.44 -15.54
N ASP A 92 5.57 15.29 -16.51
CA ASP A 92 5.95 16.72 -16.54
C ASP A 92 4.89 17.68 -15.96
N SER A 93 3.93 17.17 -15.19
CA SER A 93 2.93 18.01 -14.50
C SER A 93 3.41 18.44 -13.10
N ASP A 94 2.81 19.46 -12.47
CA ASP A 94 3.05 19.81 -11.06
C ASP A 94 2.26 18.92 -10.07
N GLU A 95 1.74 17.78 -10.54
CA GLU A 95 0.93 16.86 -9.75
C GLU A 95 1.75 16.07 -8.72
N LYS A 96 1.05 15.49 -7.74
CA LYS A 96 1.62 14.60 -6.71
C LYS A 96 2.35 13.40 -7.34
N GLU A 97 3.38 12.90 -6.65
CA GLU A 97 4.15 11.74 -7.13
C GLU A 97 3.29 10.49 -7.32
N ASP A 98 2.36 10.20 -6.41
CA ASP A 98 1.45 9.05 -6.55
C ASP A 98 0.55 9.18 -7.80
N PHE A 99 0.21 10.41 -8.20
CA PHE A 99 -0.55 10.64 -9.42
C PHE A 99 0.27 10.43 -10.69
N LYS A 100 1.56 10.78 -10.65
CA LYS A 100 2.51 10.58 -11.76
C LYS A 100 2.95 9.12 -11.88
N PHE A 101 3.14 8.47 -10.73
CA PHE A 101 3.73 7.16 -10.59
C PHE A 101 2.88 6.27 -9.67
N PRO A 102 1.62 5.96 -10.00
CA PRO A 102 0.74 5.21 -9.11
C PRO A 102 1.28 3.82 -8.83
N VAL A 103 1.05 3.35 -7.60
CA VAL A 103 1.40 2.01 -7.13
C VAL A 103 0.59 0.98 -7.91
N LEU A 104 1.31 0.01 -8.47
CA LEU A 104 0.71 -1.10 -9.20
C LEU A 104 0.08 -2.07 -8.19
N LEU A 105 -1.25 -2.07 -8.08
CA LEU A 105 -1.98 -2.95 -7.19
C LEU A 105 -2.70 -4.08 -7.96
N PRO A 106 -2.64 -5.33 -7.49
CA PRO A 106 -3.38 -6.43 -8.12
C PRO A 106 -4.86 -6.43 -7.73
N ALA A 107 -5.69 -7.15 -8.48
CA ALA A 107 -7.08 -7.40 -8.12
C ALA A 107 -7.16 -8.41 -6.95
N ASN A 108 -7.05 -7.90 -5.72
CA ASN A 108 -7.07 -8.66 -4.46
C ASN A 108 -8.20 -8.14 -3.55
N ASP A 109 -8.78 -9.00 -2.71
CA ASP A 109 -9.71 -8.64 -1.63
C ASP A 109 -9.22 -7.47 -0.74
N VAL A 110 -7.92 -7.38 -0.42
CA VAL A 110 -7.38 -6.22 0.31
C VAL A 110 -7.57 -4.91 -0.45
N VAL A 111 -7.36 -4.94 -1.77
CA VAL A 111 -7.54 -3.78 -2.65
C VAL A 111 -9.02 -3.46 -2.80
N VAL A 112 -9.89 -4.47 -2.84
CA VAL A 112 -11.35 -4.26 -2.79
C VAL A 112 -11.78 -3.60 -1.49
N LYS A 113 -11.21 -4.01 -0.34
CA LYS A 113 -11.44 -3.37 0.96
C LYS A 113 -10.95 -1.92 0.96
N LEU A 114 -9.79 -1.64 0.37
CA LEU A 114 -9.27 -0.29 0.20
C LEU A 114 -10.24 0.58 -0.62
N ILE A 115 -10.63 0.12 -1.81
CA ILE A 115 -11.56 0.84 -2.70
C ILE A 115 -12.89 1.08 -1.99
N ARG A 116 -13.43 0.08 -1.28
CA ARG A 116 -14.69 0.20 -0.53
C ARG A 116 -14.58 1.22 0.59
N GLU A 117 -13.44 1.26 1.28
CA GLU A 117 -13.21 2.22 2.36
C GLU A 117 -13.09 3.65 1.82
N GLU A 118 -12.33 3.85 0.74
CA GLU A 118 -12.22 5.16 0.07
C GLU A 118 -13.55 5.62 -0.53
N HIS A 119 -14.37 4.71 -1.07
CA HIS A 119 -15.72 5.03 -1.53
C HIS A 119 -16.61 5.56 -0.41
N LYS A 120 -16.52 4.97 0.79
CA LYS A 120 -17.25 5.46 1.98
C LYS A 120 -16.70 6.82 2.43
N LYS A 121 -15.38 7.01 2.45
CA LYS A 121 -14.76 8.32 2.76
C LYS A 121 -15.08 9.41 1.72
N ALA A 122 -15.42 9.01 0.51
CA ALA A 122 -15.91 9.88 -0.54
C ALA A 122 -17.42 10.09 -0.52
N MET A 123 -18.11 9.75 0.59
CA MET A 123 -19.56 9.93 0.74
C MET A 123 -20.35 9.27 -0.40
N HIS A 124 -19.90 8.08 -0.83
CA HIS A 124 -20.49 7.34 -1.94
C HIS A 124 -20.44 8.06 -3.30
N ALA A 125 -19.45 8.93 -3.49
CA ALA A 125 -19.23 9.59 -4.77
C ALA A 125 -19.09 8.60 -5.93
N GLY A 126 -19.47 9.07 -7.13
CA GLY A 126 -19.39 8.30 -8.35
C GLY A 126 -17.97 7.80 -8.67
N SER A 127 -17.89 6.82 -9.57
CA SER A 127 -16.64 6.12 -9.91
C SER A 127 -15.51 7.05 -10.34
N TYR A 128 -15.79 8.12 -11.09
CA TYR A 128 -14.76 9.07 -11.54
C TYR A 128 -14.09 9.82 -10.38
N ILE A 129 -14.88 10.28 -9.41
CA ILE A 129 -14.35 10.98 -8.22
C ILE A 129 -13.54 10.00 -7.37
N LEU A 130 -14.05 8.78 -7.20
CA LEU A 130 -13.32 7.73 -6.48
C LEU A 130 -11.99 7.40 -7.15
N LEU A 131 -11.96 7.25 -8.48
CA LEU A 131 -10.74 6.97 -9.24
C LEU A 131 -9.71 8.11 -9.12
N ALA A 132 -10.16 9.37 -9.17
CA ALA A 132 -9.28 10.51 -8.97
C ALA A 132 -8.63 10.48 -7.58
N ARG A 133 -9.43 10.25 -6.52
CA ARG A 133 -8.91 10.13 -5.15
C ARG A 133 -7.95 8.96 -4.96
N LEU A 134 -8.23 7.81 -5.59
CA LEU A 134 -7.34 6.66 -5.52
C LEU A 134 -5.99 6.97 -6.18
N ARG A 135 -5.98 7.58 -7.37
CA ARG A 135 -4.74 7.96 -8.07
C ARG A 135 -3.93 9.02 -7.34
N GLU A 136 -4.59 9.89 -6.59
CA GLU A 136 -3.88 10.92 -5.82
C GLU A 136 -3.16 10.38 -4.57
N ASN A 137 -3.57 9.23 -4.06
CA ASN A 137 -3.12 8.71 -2.77
C ASN A 137 -2.38 7.36 -2.86
N PHE A 138 -2.47 6.67 -4.01
CA PHE A 138 -1.90 5.34 -4.22
C PHE A 138 -1.27 5.23 -5.60
#